data_AF-A0AAX3INR9-F1
#
_entry.id   AF-A0AAX3INR9-F1
#
_cell.length_a   1.000
_cell.length_b   1.000
_cell.length_c   1.000
_cell.angle_alpha   90.00
_cell.angle_beta   90.00
_cell.angle_gamma   90.00
#
_symmetry.space_group_name_H-M   'P 1'
#
loop_
_entity.id
_entity.type
_entity.pdbx_description
1 polymer ?
#
loop_
_entity_poly.entity_id
_entity_poly.type
_entity_poly.pdbx_seq_one_letter_code
_entity_poly.pdbx_strand_id
1 'polypeptide(L)'
;MIETTAASDARMGGATLPAMSNSGSGNQGIAATMPVVVVADYLKVSEEKRIRALFLSHLMAIYIHSKLPKLSALCAVTTASMGSCAGIAYLLTGKFETASMGICSMIGDISGIICDGAANSCAMKVSTSVASGYKSVLMAMDETHVTGNEGIVEHDLDRTIDNLCAIASKSMQHIDKQVIEIMVSKPCL
;
A
#
# COMPACT_ATOMS: atom_id res chain seq x y z
N MET A 1 -4.92 8.64 -8.19
CA MET A 1 -5.65 7.36 -8.34
C MET A 1 -5.58 6.85 -9.78
N ILE A 2 -6.20 7.55 -10.75
CA ILE A 2 -6.29 7.10 -12.16
C ILE A 2 -4.92 6.79 -12.76
N GLU A 3 -3.94 7.68 -12.65
CA GLU A 3 -2.59 7.45 -13.21
C GLU A 3 -1.90 6.23 -12.61
N THR A 4 -2.00 6.03 -11.30
CA THR A 4 -1.41 4.87 -10.62
C THR A 4 -2.07 3.57 -11.08
N THR A 5 -3.40 3.57 -11.22
CA THR A 5 -4.15 2.42 -11.72
C THR A 5 -3.82 2.13 -13.18
N ALA A 6 -3.79 3.14 -14.04
CA ALA A 6 -3.44 3.01 -15.45
C ALA A 6 -2.01 2.48 -15.65
N ALA A 7 -1.05 2.94 -14.85
CA ALA A 7 0.31 2.42 -14.87
C ALA A 7 0.37 0.94 -14.47
N SER A 8 -0.40 0.54 -13.44
CA SER A 8 -0.50 -0.87 -13.06
C SER A 8 -1.18 -1.72 -14.13
N ASP A 9 -2.28 -1.23 -14.70
CA ASP A 9 -3.01 -1.91 -15.77
C ASP A 9 -2.12 -2.11 -17.01
N ALA A 10 -1.43 -1.07 -17.47
CA ALA A 10 -0.48 -1.17 -18.58
C ALA A 10 0.61 -2.21 -18.30
N ARG A 11 1.18 -2.24 -17.08
CA ARG A 11 2.16 -3.25 -16.67
C ARG A 11 1.57 -4.65 -16.70
N MET A 12 0.40 -4.85 -16.11
CA MET A 12 -0.24 -6.18 -16.04
C MET A 12 -0.75 -6.66 -17.40
N GLY A 13 -1.06 -5.73 -18.31
CA GLY A 13 -1.39 -5.96 -19.71
C GLY A 13 -0.17 -6.21 -20.61
N GLY A 14 1.05 -6.21 -20.08
CA GLY A 14 2.26 -6.57 -20.81
C GLY A 14 2.92 -5.43 -21.58
N ALA A 15 2.65 -4.16 -21.23
CA ALA A 15 3.36 -3.03 -21.82
C ALA A 15 4.88 -3.16 -21.66
N THR A 16 5.63 -2.88 -22.73
CA THR A 16 7.10 -2.98 -22.77
C THR A 16 7.78 -1.74 -22.17
N LEU A 17 7.31 -1.30 -21.00
CA LEU A 17 7.87 -0.17 -20.26
C LEU A 17 8.48 -0.67 -18.95
N PRO A 18 9.66 -0.16 -18.56
CA PRO A 18 10.25 -0.52 -17.28
C PRO A 18 9.38 0.01 -16.14
N ALA A 19 9.16 -0.83 -15.13
CA ALA A 19 8.56 -0.42 -13.87
C ALA A 19 9.61 -0.53 -12.77
N MET A 20 9.90 0.59 -12.10
CA MET A 20 10.74 0.55 -10.91
C MET A 20 10.07 -0.33 -9.86
N SER A 21 10.83 -1.25 -9.28
CA SER A 21 10.31 -2.16 -8.27
C SER A 21 10.46 -1.56 -6.87
N ASN A 22 9.53 -1.90 -5.98
CA ASN A 22 9.73 -1.82 -4.55
C ASN A 22 9.58 -3.24 -4.00
N SER A 23 10.54 -3.69 -3.19
CA SER A 23 10.54 -5.02 -2.59
C SER A 23 10.27 -6.14 -3.61
N GLY A 24 10.91 -6.05 -4.78
CA GLY A 24 10.80 -7.04 -5.86
C GLY A 24 9.54 -6.97 -6.74
N SER A 25 8.62 -6.02 -6.52
CA SER A 25 7.39 -5.88 -7.30
C SER A 25 7.26 -4.52 -7.99
N GLY A 26 6.97 -4.54 -9.30
CA GLY A 26 6.71 -3.33 -10.08
C GLY A 26 5.40 -2.63 -9.69
N ASN A 27 4.34 -3.38 -9.32
CA ASN A 27 3.09 -2.76 -8.84
C ASN A 27 3.29 -2.08 -7.49
N GLN A 28 4.15 -2.62 -6.62
CA GLN A 28 4.53 -1.94 -5.37
C GLN A 28 5.29 -0.64 -5.67
N GLY A 29 6.23 -0.65 -6.63
CA GLY A 29 6.93 0.57 -7.02
C GLY A 29 5.98 1.62 -7.61
N ILE A 30 5.06 1.23 -8.49
CA ILE A 30 4.02 2.13 -9.02
C ILE A 30 3.18 2.72 -7.89
N ALA A 31 2.73 1.90 -6.94
CA ALA A 31 1.91 2.31 -5.81
C ALA A 31 2.66 3.21 -4.82
N ALA A 32 3.97 3.01 -4.62
CA ALA A 32 4.80 3.88 -3.78
C ALA A 32 5.14 5.22 -4.45
N THR A 33 5.26 5.24 -5.78
CA THR A 33 5.73 6.42 -6.53
C THR A 33 4.60 7.32 -6.99
N MET A 34 3.69 6.79 -7.82
CA MET A 34 2.78 7.62 -8.60
C MET A 34 1.82 8.47 -7.75
N PRO A 35 1.26 7.98 -6.62
CA PRO A 35 0.41 8.83 -5.78
C PRO A 35 1.15 10.06 -5.25
N VAL A 36 2.43 9.91 -4.89
CA VAL A 36 3.28 11.01 -4.40
C VAL A 36 3.61 11.98 -5.53
N VAL A 37 3.95 11.48 -6.72
CA VAL A 37 4.23 12.32 -7.91
C VAL A 37 3.03 13.19 -8.24
N VAL A 38 1.84 12.60 -8.35
CA VAL A 38 0.59 13.32 -8.69
C VAL A 38 0.31 14.43 -7.68
N VAL A 39 0.47 14.16 -6.38
CA VAL A 39 0.27 15.18 -5.33
C VAL A 39 1.35 16.26 -5.38
N ALA A 40 2.61 15.88 -5.61
CA ALA A 40 3.72 16.82 -5.73
C ALA A 40 3.54 17.77 -6.93
N ASP A 41 3.07 17.26 -8.07
CA ASP A 41 2.74 18.05 -9.26
C ASP A 41 1.57 19.01 -8.99
N TYR A 42 0.49 18.50 -8.37
CA TYR A 42 -0.66 19.32 -8.01
C TYR A 42 -0.29 20.49 -7.08
N LEU A 43 0.54 20.22 -6.07
CA LEU A 43 1.00 21.22 -5.10
C LEU A 43 2.14 22.11 -5.64
N LYS A 44 2.70 21.80 -6.83
CA LYS A 44 3.84 22.49 -7.45
C LYS A 44 5.03 22.65 -6.48
N VAL A 45 5.33 21.59 -5.72
CA VAL A 45 6.43 21.61 -4.75
C VAL A 45 7.79 21.63 -5.44
N SER A 46 8.83 22.09 -4.71
CA SER A 46 10.20 22.01 -5.19
C SER A 46 10.64 20.57 -5.45
N GLU A 47 11.61 20.41 -6.35
CA GLU A 47 12.22 19.11 -6.66
C GLU A 47 12.77 18.43 -5.40
N GLU A 48 13.45 19.18 -4.53
CA GLU A 48 13.96 18.65 -3.26
C GLU A 48 12.83 18.08 -2.38
N LYS A 49 11.72 18.82 -2.23
CA LYS A 49 10.57 18.36 -1.42
C LYS A 49 9.93 17.11 -2.03
N ARG A 50 9.83 17.03 -3.37
CA ARG A 50 9.36 15.83 -4.08
C ARG A 50 10.26 14.63 -3.82
N ILE A 51 11.59 14.80 -3.94
CA ILE A 51 12.56 13.72 -3.70
C ILE A 51 12.46 13.21 -2.27
N ARG A 52 12.36 14.11 -1.28
CA ARG A 52 12.18 13.73 0.13
C ARG A 52 10.88 12.96 0.37
N ALA A 53 9.77 13.38 -0.26
CA ALA A 53 8.50 12.68 -0.17
C ALA A 53 8.55 11.27 -0.79
N LEU A 54 9.18 11.13 -1.95
CA LEU A 54 9.39 9.83 -2.61
C LEU A 54 10.29 8.93 -1.77
N PHE A 55 11.38 9.47 -1.22
CA PHE A 55 12.26 8.73 -0.33
C PHE A 55 11.51 8.19 0.88
N LEU A 56 10.73 9.03 1.57
CA LEU A 56 9.92 8.61 2.71
C LEU A 56 8.90 7.53 2.32
N SER A 57 8.24 7.68 1.17
CA SER A 57 7.28 6.69 0.67
C SER A 57 7.90 5.32 0.46
N HIS A 58 9.03 5.28 -0.25
CA HIS A 58 9.74 4.02 -0.49
C HIS A 58 10.31 3.43 0.80
N LEU A 59 10.88 4.24 1.68
CA LEU A 59 11.44 3.80 2.95
C LEU A 59 10.36 3.16 3.84
N MET A 60 9.20 3.81 3.95
CA MET A 60 8.09 3.28 4.75
C MET A 60 7.51 1.99 4.15
N ALA A 61 7.35 1.93 2.82
CA ALA A 61 6.94 0.70 2.14
C ALA A 61 7.92 -0.46 2.41
N ILE A 62 9.23 -0.21 2.32
CA ILE A 62 10.28 -1.20 2.61
C ILE A 62 10.26 -1.59 4.09
N TYR A 63 10.10 -0.63 5.01
CA TYR A 63 10.05 -0.88 6.44
C TYR A 63 8.91 -1.86 6.80
N ILE A 64 7.69 -1.57 6.34
CA ILE A 64 6.54 -2.46 6.58
C ILE A 64 6.78 -3.81 5.91
N HIS A 65 7.25 -3.82 4.66
CA HIS A 65 7.52 -5.06 3.93
C HIS A 65 8.62 -5.92 4.57
N SER A 66 9.62 -5.32 5.21
CA SER A 66 10.72 -6.04 5.86
C SER A 66 10.28 -6.93 7.03
N LYS A 67 9.09 -6.64 7.59
CA LYS A 67 8.46 -7.42 8.66
C LYS A 67 7.55 -8.55 8.12
N LEU A 68 7.32 -8.61 6.82
CA LEU A 68 6.55 -9.67 6.18
C LEU A 68 7.40 -10.94 5.98
N PRO A 69 6.77 -12.12 5.95
CA PRO A 69 7.47 -13.35 5.58
C PRO A 69 7.87 -13.31 4.10
N LYS A 70 8.77 -14.20 3.69
CA LYS A 70 9.20 -14.34 2.28
C LYS A 70 8.03 -14.60 1.32
N LEU A 71 6.95 -15.23 1.79
CA LEU A 71 5.73 -15.50 1.03
C LEU A 71 4.51 -15.23 1.92
N SER A 72 3.54 -14.47 1.39
CA SER A 72 2.27 -14.18 2.05
C SER A 72 1.16 -13.98 1.03
N ALA A 73 -0.06 -14.40 1.38
CA ALA A 73 -1.27 -14.08 0.63
C ALA A 73 -1.77 -12.64 0.88
N LEU A 74 -1.11 -11.83 1.70
CA LEU A 74 -1.40 -10.39 1.80
C LEU A 74 -0.91 -9.67 0.54
N CYS A 75 -1.75 -8.85 -0.08
CA CYS A 75 -1.36 -8.05 -1.24
C CYS A 75 -0.40 -6.93 -0.83
N ALA A 76 0.90 -7.10 -1.13
CA ALA A 76 1.94 -6.11 -0.79
C ALA A 76 1.76 -4.72 -1.44
N VAL A 77 0.81 -4.56 -2.36
CA VAL A 77 0.40 -3.24 -2.85
C VAL A 77 -0.19 -2.40 -1.71
N THR A 78 -0.84 -3.01 -0.71
CA THR A 78 -1.37 -2.28 0.46
C THR A 78 -0.25 -1.62 1.26
N THR A 79 0.84 -2.36 1.52
CA THR A 79 2.02 -1.84 2.25
C THR A 79 2.77 -0.78 1.44
N ALA A 80 2.83 -0.95 0.11
CA ALA A 80 3.37 0.09 -0.77
C ALA A 80 2.51 1.37 -0.77
N SER A 81 1.19 1.23 -0.77
CA SER A 81 0.27 2.36 -0.66
C SER A 81 0.34 3.04 0.72
N MET A 82 0.58 2.30 1.80
CA MET A 82 0.89 2.89 3.13
C MET A 82 2.16 3.74 3.10
N GLY A 83 3.17 3.31 2.34
CA GLY A 83 4.33 4.14 2.03
C GLY A 83 3.94 5.43 1.33
N SER A 84 3.16 5.34 0.25
CA SER A 84 2.69 6.53 -0.47
C SER A 84 1.84 7.48 0.40
N CYS A 85 1.06 6.93 1.35
CA CYS A 85 0.32 7.70 2.35
C CYS A 85 1.27 8.53 3.22
N ALA A 86 2.38 7.97 3.69
CA ALA A 86 3.39 8.73 4.42
C ALA A 86 4.04 9.84 3.57
N GLY A 87 4.37 9.55 2.31
CA GLY A 87 4.89 10.55 1.37
C GLY A 87 3.92 11.70 1.10
N ILE A 88 2.63 11.38 0.92
CA ILE A 88 1.57 12.37 0.71
C ILE A 88 1.33 13.20 1.98
N ALA A 89 1.29 12.57 3.17
CA ALA A 89 1.19 13.27 4.44
C ALA A 89 2.35 14.25 4.64
N TYR A 90 3.57 13.85 4.29
CA TYR A 90 4.73 14.75 4.33
C TYR A 90 4.58 15.94 3.36
N LEU A 91 4.03 15.74 2.17
CA LEU A 91 3.81 16.83 1.22
C LEU A 91 2.78 17.85 1.75
N LEU A 92 1.69 17.37 2.34
CA LEU A 92 0.54 18.17 2.77
C LEU A 92 0.74 18.85 4.13
N THR A 93 1.23 18.14 5.13
CA THR A 93 1.35 18.66 6.50
C THR A 93 2.79 18.71 6.99
N GLY A 94 3.65 17.82 6.50
CA GLY A 94 5.01 17.66 7.01
C GLY A 94 5.10 17.07 8.41
N LYS A 95 3.98 16.59 8.96
CA LYS A 95 3.85 16.08 10.33
C LYS A 95 3.90 14.55 10.36
N PHE A 96 4.61 14.00 11.34
CA PHE A 96 4.66 12.55 11.56
C PHE A 96 3.27 12.00 11.95
N GLU A 97 2.52 12.76 12.73
CA GLU A 97 1.20 12.39 13.24
C GLU A 97 0.22 12.11 12.11
N THR A 98 0.22 12.94 11.06
CA THR A 98 -0.63 12.72 9.88
C THR A 98 -0.28 11.42 9.16
N ALA A 99 1.01 11.10 9.04
CA ALA A 99 1.45 9.84 8.43
C ALA A 99 1.05 8.64 9.30
N SER A 100 1.26 8.74 10.62
CA SER A 100 0.92 7.71 11.60
C SER A 100 -0.58 7.38 11.58
N MET A 101 -1.44 8.40 11.76
CA MET A 101 -2.89 8.27 11.70
C MET A 101 -3.37 7.71 10.37
N GLY A 102 -2.75 8.14 9.27
CA GLY A 102 -3.05 7.67 7.92
C GLY A 102 -2.74 6.17 7.75
N ILE A 103 -1.55 5.72 8.16
CA ILE A 103 -1.16 4.31 8.06
C ILE A 103 -2.02 3.44 8.98
N CYS A 104 -2.29 3.86 10.22
CA CYS A 104 -3.18 3.14 11.13
C CYS A 104 -4.58 2.94 10.54
N SER A 105 -5.15 4.00 9.93
CA SER A 105 -6.44 3.91 9.25
C SER A 105 -6.41 2.96 8.05
N MET A 106 -5.34 2.98 7.25
CA MET A 106 -5.19 2.01 6.15
C MET A 106 -5.10 0.57 6.65
N ILE A 107 -4.45 0.32 7.78
CA ILE A 107 -4.37 -1.02 8.38
C ILE A 107 -5.76 -1.48 8.84
N GLY A 108 -6.56 -0.60 9.42
CA GLY A 108 -7.96 -0.88 9.74
C GLY A 108 -8.86 -1.10 8.50
N ASP A 109 -8.57 -0.44 7.38
CA ASP A 109 -9.43 -0.40 6.19
C ASP A 109 -9.15 -1.53 5.18
N ILE A 110 -7.86 -1.78 4.87
CA ILE A 110 -7.46 -2.62 3.73
C ILE A 110 -6.52 -3.78 4.07
N SER A 111 -6.41 -4.17 5.34
CA SER A 111 -5.57 -5.30 5.78
C SER A 111 -5.98 -6.66 5.20
N GLY A 112 -7.19 -6.78 4.63
CA GLY A 112 -7.74 -8.01 4.07
C GLY A 112 -7.57 -8.18 2.56
N ILE A 113 -6.85 -7.30 1.84
CA ILE A 113 -6.69 -7.46 0.39
C ILE A 113 -5.76 -8.63 0.08
N ILE A 114 -6.31 -9.68 -0.54
CA ILE A 114 -5.59 -10.93 -0.84
C ILE A 114 -4.80 -10.82 -2.15
N CYS A 115 -3.58 -11.35 -2.16
CA CYS A 115 -2.76 -11.60 -3.34
C CYS A 115 -3.03 -13.02 -3.86
N ASP A 116 -3.71 -13.13 -4.99
CA ASP A 116 -4.13 -14.40 -5.61
C ASP A 116 -3.55 -14.60 -7.02
N GLY A 117 -2.53 -13.81 -7.39
CA GLY A 117 -1.86 -13.89 -8.69
C GLY A 117 -2.71 -13.48 -9.90
N ALA A 118 -3.92 -12.96 -9.71
CA ALA A 118 -4.80 -12.60 -10.82
C ALA A 118 -4.35 -11.28 -11.49
N ALA A 119 -3.88 -11.39 -12.74
CA ALA A 119 -3.23 -10.30 -13.47
C ALA A 119 -4.06 -9.01 -13.54
N ASN A 120 -5.26 -9.08 -14.11
CA ASN A 120 -6.13 -7.91 -14.30
C ASN A 120 -6.61 -7.31 -12.97
N SER A 121 -6.87 -8.15 -11.96
CA SER A 121 -7.35 -7.68 -10.66
C SER A 121 -6.30 -6.87 -9.89
N CYS A 122 -5.01 -6.97 -10.24
CA CYS A 122 -3.96 -6.20 -9.59
C CYS A 122 -4.17 -4.68 -9.74
N ALA A 123 -4.61 -4.22 -10.92
CA ALA A 123 -4.88 -2.80 -11.14
C ALA A 123 -6.03 -2.31 -10.25
N MET A 124 -7.07 -3.13 -10.05
CA MET A 124 -8.16 -2.83 -9.11
C MET A 124 -7.65 -2.75 -7.67
N LYS A 125 -6.78 -3.68 -7.23
CA LYS A 125 -6.20 -3.67 -5.88
C LYS A 125 -5.30 -2.44 -5.65
N VAL A 126 -4.55 -2.03 -6.67
CA VAL A 126 -3.81 -0.74 -6.66
C VAL A 126 -4.77 0.44 -6.51
N SER A 127 -5.86 0.46 -7.28
CA SER A 127 -6.87 1.52 -7.20
C SER A 127 -7.45 1.64 -5.78
N THR A 128 -7.93 0.52 -5.22
CA THR A 128 -8.49 0.47 -3.85
C THR A 128 -7.47 0.89 -2.79
N SER A 129 -6.23 0.38 -2.87
CA SER A 129 -5.21 0.68 -1.86
C SER A 129 -4.80 2.15 -1.87
N VAL A 130 -4.65 2.74 -3.06
CA VAL A 130 -4.30 4.16 -3.21
C VAL A 130 -5.48 5.06 -2.82
N ALA A 131 -6.71 4.68 -3.16
CA ALA A 131 -7.92 5.39 -2.74
C ALA A 131 -8.04 5.43 -1.21
N SER A 132 -7.80 4.29 -0.55
CA SER A 132 -7.72 4.21 0.91
C SER A 132 -6.65 5.14 1.48
N GLY A 133 -5.46 5.20 0.87
CA GLY A 133 -4.40 6.13 1.27
C GLY A 133 -4.83 7.60 1.22
N TYR A 134 -5.46 8.05 0.13
CA TYR A 134 -5.98 9.42 0.06
C TYR A 134 -7.04 9.70 1.12
N LYS A 135 -8.00 8.78 1.28
CA LYS A 135 -9.06 8.87 2.29
C LYS A 135 -8.44 9.02 3.70
N SER A 136 -7.48 8.15 4.04
CA SER A 136 -6.84 8.12 5.36
C SER A 136 -6.01 9.37 5.64
N VAL A 137 -5.32 9.95 4.65
CA VAL A 137 -4.61 11.22 4.83
C VAL A 137 -5.58 12.37 5.07
N LEU A 138 -6.69 12.43 4.31
CA LEU A 138 -7.70 13.48 4.49
C LEU A 138 -8.36 13.40 5.87
N MET A 139 -8.70 12.20 6.33
CA MET A 139 -9.19 11.98 7.70
C MET A 139 -8.16 12.43 8.74
N ALA A 140 -6.89 12.03 8.57
CA ALA A 140 -5.83 12.40 9.49
C ALA A 140 -5.58 13.92 9.55
N MET A 141 -5.80 14.65 8.44
CA MET A 141 -5.75 16.11 8.42
C MET A 141 -6.93 16.77 9.17
N ASP A 142 -8.05 16.07 9.26
CA ASP A 142 -9.23 16.45 10.06
C ASP A 142 -9.15 15.90 11.50
N GLU A 143 -7.96 15.45 11.92
CA GLU A 143 -7.71 14.86 13.25
C GLU A 143 -8.58 13.62 13.56
N THR A 144 -9.08 12.94 12.53
CA THR A 144 -9.84 11.68 12.63
C THR A 144 -9.05 10.51 12.05
N HIS A 145 -9.16 9.34 12.68
CA HIS A 145 -8.54 8.10 12.21
C HIS A 145 -9.18 6.89 12.90
N VAL A 146 -8.87 5.69 12.40
CA VAL A 146 -9.09 4.45 13.17
C VAL A 146 -8.12 4.48 14.35
N THR A 147 -8.65 4.50 15.57
CA THR A 147 -7.87 4.67 16.80
C THR A 147 -7.34 3.32 17.31
N GLY A 148 -6.50 3.38 18.33
CA GLY A 148 -5.97 2.19 19.01
C GLY A 148 -7.00 1.34 19.76
N ASN A 149 -8.27 1.75 19.79
CA ASN A 149 -9.34 0.96 20.42
C ASN A 149 -10.03 0.00 19.45
N GLU A 150 -9.74 0.08 18.15
CA GLU A 150 -10.46 -0.67 17.12
C GLU A 150 -9.62 -1.81 16.53
N GLY A 151 -10.09 -3.04 16.77
CA GLY A 151 -9.65 -4.23 16.04
C GLY A 151 -8.16 -4.51 16.18
N ILE A 152 -7.41 -4.39 15.08
CA ILE A 152 -5.97 -4.70 15.00
C ILE A 152 -5.09 -3.45 15.09
N VAL A 153 -5.70 -2.27 15.21
CA VAL A 153 -5.00 -0.98 15.31
C VAL A 153 -4.68 -0.69 16.77
N GLU A 154 -3.50 -0.14 17.00
CA GLU A 154 -2.97 0.22 18.31
C GLU A 154 -2.65 1.72 18.34
N HIS A 155 -2.47 2.28 19.55
CA HIS A 155 -2.04 3.68 19.70
C HIS A 155 -0.61 3.94 19.21
N ASP A 156 0.19 2.88 19.14
CA ASP A 156 1.54 2.91 18.60
C ASP A 156 1.55 2.38 17.15
N LEU A 157 2.17 3.14 16.25
CA LEU A 157 2.23 2.80 14.83
C LEU A 157 2.99 1.50 14.58
N ASP A 158 4.11 1.30 15.28
CA ASP A 158 4.95 0.13 15.08
C ASP A 158 4.22 -1.14 15.54
N ARG A 159 3.51 -1.08 16.67
CA ARG A 159 2.62 -2.18 17.13
C ARG A 159 1.48 -2.45 16.15
N THR A 160 0.89 -1.41 15.56
CA THR A 160 -0.16 -1.58 14.54
C THR A 160 0.39 -2.30 13.30
N ILE A 161 1.59 -1.92 12.86
CA ILE A 161 2.30 -2.60 11.77
C ILE A 161 2.63 -4.05 12.15
N ASP A 162 3.08 -4.30 13.38
CA ASP A 162 3.40 -5.64 13.87
C ASP A 162 2.15 -6.54 13.90
N ASN A 163 0.99 -6.00 14.27
CA ASN A 163 -0.29 -6.74 14.22
C ASN A 163 -0.66 -7.15 12.80
N LEU A 164 -0.56 -6.23 11.82
CA LEU A 164 -0.75 -6.57 10.40
C LEU A 164 0.22 -7.66 9.96
N CYS A 165 1.50 -7.50 10.30
CA CYS A 165 2.56 -8.43 9.91
C CYS A 165 2.38 -9.81 10.59
N ALA A 166 1.83 -9.87 11.80
CA ALA A 166 1.49 -11.11 12.48
C ALA A 166 0.40 -11.88 11.72
N ILE A 167 -0.64 -11.20 11.22
CA ILE A 167 -1.68 -11.80 10.37
C ILE A 167 -1.06 -12.30 9.06
N ALA A 168 -0.23 -11.46 8.43
CA ALA A 168 0.45 -11.81 7.18
C ALA A 168 1.44 -12.98 7.33
N SER A 169 2.04 -13.13 8.51
CA SER A 169 3.02 -14.18 8.81
C SER A 169 2.40 -15.49 9.25
N LYS A 170 1.24 -15.46 9.91
CA LYS A 170 0.61 -16.64 10.51
C LYS A 170 -0.62 -17.06 9.72
N SER A 171 -1.67 -16.24 9.74
CA SER A 171 -2.97 -16.58 9.18
C SER A 171 -2.96 -16.67 7.65
N MET A 172 -2.23 -15.78 6.97
CA MET A 172 -2.19 -15.75 5.51
C MET A 172 -1.50 -16.97 4.88
N GLN A 173 -0.73 -17.76 5.65
CA GLN A 173 -0.18 -19.03 5.16
C GLN A 173 -1.28 -20.07 4.85
N HIS A 174 -2.37 -20.03 5.62
CA HIS A 174 -3.52 -20.90 5.37
C HIS A 174 -4.34 -20.42 4.15
N ILE A 175 -4.46 -19.10 4.00
CA ILE A 175 -5.11 -18.50 2.83
C ILE A 175 -4.34 -18.84 1.55
N ASP A 176 -3.01 -18.81 1.58
CA ASP A 176 -2.18 -19.16 0.43
C ASP A 176 -2.48 -20.59 -0.08
N LYS A 177 -2.56 -21.57 0.83
CA LYS A 177 -2.97 -22.95 0.50
C LYS A 177 -4.37 -23.00 -0.10
N GLN A 178 -5.33 -22.31 0.52
CA GLN A 178 -6.71 -22.27 0.03
C GLN A 178 -6.83 -21.65 -1.36
N VAL A 179 -6.05 -20.60 -1.65
CA VAL A 179 -5.99 -19.96 -2.97
C VAL A 179 -5.48 -20.96 -4.00
N ILE A 180 -4.41 -21.70 -3.70
CA ILE A 180 -3.86 -22.72 -4.60
C ILE A 180 -4.89 -23.83 -4.86
N GLU A 181 -5.55 -24.33 -3.81
CA GLU A 181 -6.60 -25.36 -3.95
C GLU A 181 -7.73 -24.88 -4.87
N ILE A 182 -8.17 -23.63 -4.73
CA ILE A 182 -9.17 -23.02 -5.61
C ILE A 182 -8.63 -22.92 -7.04
N MET A 183 -7.40 -22.43 -7.22
CA MET A 183 -6.79 -22.26 -8.55
C MET A 183 -6.66 -23.59 -9.30
N VAL A 184 -6.26 -24.66 -8.61
CA VAL A 184 -6.12 -26.01 -9.19
C VAL A 184 -7.48 -26.67 -9.45
N SER A 185 -8.48 -26.37 -8.62
CA SER A 185 -9.83 -26.93 -8.75
C SER A 185 -10.73 -26.16 -9.72
N LYS A 186 -10.26 -25.03 -10.27
CA LYS A 186 -11.03 -24.26 -11.26
C LYS A 186 -11.25 -25.13 -12.50
N PRO A 187 -12.50 -25.30 -12.96
CA PRO A 187 -12.75 -25.99 -14.21
C PRO A 187 -12.04 -25.24 -15.34
N CYS A 188 -11.28 -25.97 -16.17
CA CYS A 188 -10.76 -25.41 -17.42
C CYS A 188 -11.95 -25.02 -18.30
N LEU A 189 -11.91 -23.80 -18.82
CA LEU A 189 -12.76 -23.38 -19.94
C LEU A 189 -12.19 -23.95 -21.25
#